data_AF-B0SY82-F1
#
_entry.id   AF-B0SY82-F1
#
_cell.length_a   1.000
_cell.length_b   1.000
_cell.length_c   1.000
_cell.angle_alpha   90.00
_cell.angle_beta   90.00
_cell.angle_gamma   90.00
#
_symmetry.space_group_name_H-M   'P 1'
#
loop_
_entity.id
_entity.type
_entity.pdbx_description
1 polymer ?
#
loop_
_entity_poly.entity_id
_entity_poly.type
_entity_poly.pdbx_seq_one_letter_code
_entity_poly.pdbx_strand_id
1 'polypeptide(L)'
;MVRTRLDAYQPRPSVADPRPVLLAATLDFVREARTCPNVLRIALVGSLATPKPIPKDVDVLVTLADHEDLTALAQISRRLKGRANAINLGADIFLCDADSRYIGRVCCYRECHPRMACEGRQCTTGRFLNNDLDNVALDRSLTLAPPIDLWPTLQRRTAVPDDVEQLLLSALSEDLPGAG
;
A
#
# COMPACT_ATOMS: atom_id res chain seq x y z
N MET A 1 7.22 30.62 2.42
CA MET A 1 5.78 30.96 2.31
C MET A 1 5.02 29.65 2.28
N VAL A 2 4.56 29.18 3.44
CA VAL A 2 3.92 27.87 3.62
C VAL A 2 2.49 27.96 3.08
N ARG A 3 2.21 27.30 1.95
CA ARG A 3 0.83 27.07 1.52
C ARG A 3 0.28 25.92 2.35
N THR A 4 -0.31 26.26 3.49
CA THR A 4 -1.24 25.37 4.21
C THR A 4 -2.41 25.11 3.27
N ARG A 5 -2.40 23.96 2.56
CA ARG A 5 -3.63 23.46 1.93
C ARG A 5 -4.59 23.18 3.09
N LEU A 6 -5.61 24.03 3.23
CA LEU A 6 -6.77 23.76 4.08
C LEU A 6 -7.26 22.33 3.80
N ASP A 7 -7.47 21.56 4.87
CA ASP A 7 -8.06 20.21 4.93
C ASP A 7 -9.52 20.13 4.38
N ALA A 8 -9.83 20.85 3.31
CA ALA A 8 -11.19 21.02 2.78
C ALA A 8 -11.67 19.85 1.90
N TYR A 9 -10.82 18.87 1.61
CA TYR A 9 -11.20 17.69 0.81
C TYR A 9 -10.66 16.42 1.46
N GLN A 10 -11.26 16.02 2.58
CA GLN A 10 -11.15 14.63 3.00
C GLN A 10 -12.06 13.79 2.10
N PRO A 11 -11.56 12.68 1.53
CA PRO A 11 -12.40 11.82 0.72
C PRO A 11 -13.58 11.36 1.57
N ARG A 12 -14.78 11.39 0.98
CA ARG A 12 -16.02 10.99 1.65
C ARG A 12 -16.33 9.58 1.20
N PRO A 13 -16.18 8.57 2.07
CA PRO A 13 -16.55 7.22 1.70
C PRO A 13 -18.03 7.18 1.32
N SER A 14 -18.39 6.32 0.36
CA SER A 14 -19.80 6.08 0.02
C SER A 14 -20.48 5.10 0.99
N VAL A 15 -19.76 4.61 1.99
CA VAL A 15 -20.23 3.70 3.04
C VAL A 15 -20.07 4.33 4.43
N ALA A 16 -20.91 3.91 5.37
CA ALA A 16 -20.91 4.45 6.74
C ALA A 16 -19.62 4.11 7.51
N ASP A 17 -19.10 2.90 7.35
CA ASP A 17 -17.84 2.46 7.92
C ASP A 17 -16.93 1.86 6.82
N PRO A 18 -15.91 2.61 6.36
CA PRO A 18 -15.01 2.14 5.31
C PRO A 18 -13.94 1.17 5.81
N ARG A 19 -13.62 1.15 7.11
CA ARG A 19 -12.44 0.42 7.61
C ARG A 19 -12.51 -1.08 7.36
N PRO A 20 -13.62 -1.79 7.64
CA PRO A 20 -13.71 -3.23 7.35
C PRO A 20 -13.54 -3.57 5.87
N VAL A 21 -14.07 -2.73 4.97
CA VAL A 21 -13.95 -2.91 3.52
C VAL A 21 -12.50 -2.79 3.07
N LEU A 22 -11.78 -1.79 3.58
CA LEU A 22 -10.38 -1.58 3.25
C LEU A 22 -9.46 -2.64 3.85
N LEU A 23 -9.72 -3.08 5.08
CA LEU A 23 -8.96 -4.14 5.74
C LEU A 23 -9.13 -5.49 5.00
N ALA A 24 -10.36 -5.83 4.61
CA ALA A 24 -10.61 -7.02 3.79
C ALA A 24 -9.91 -6.94 2.42
N ALA A 25 -9.93 -5.78 1.76
CA ALA A 25 -9.20 -5.59 0.50
C ALA A 25 -7.68 -5.68 0.70
N THR A 26 -7.16 -5.19 1.82
CA THR A 26 -5.74 -5.28 2.17
C THR A 26 -5.33 -6.72 2.46
N LEU A 27 -6.16 -7.50 3.15
CA LEU A 27 -5.92 -8.91 3.41
C LEU A 27 -5.77 -9.70 2.10
N ASP A 28 -6.71 -9.52 1.16
CA ASP A 28 -6.64 -10.17 -0.15
C ASP A 28 -5.39 -9.72 -0.94
N PHE A 29 -5.04 -8.43 -0.88
CA PHE A 29 -3.80 -7.93 -1.46
C PHE A 29 -2.57 -8.64 -0.89
N VAL A 30 -2.44 -8.77 0.44
CA VAL A 30 -1.28 -9.41 1.08
C VAL A 30 -1.19 -10.87 0.69
N ARG A 31 -2.31 -11.59 0.71
CA ARG A 31 -2.40 -13.01 0.35
C ARG A 31 -1.93 -13.29 -1.07
N GLU A 32 -2.29 -12.41 -2.01
CA GLU A 32 -1.87 -12.54 -3.40
C GLU A 32 -0.44 -12.03 -3.60
N ALA A 33 -0.09 -10.86 -3.07
CA ALA A 33 1.21 -10.21 -3.27
C ALA A 33 2.37 -11.02 -2.68
N ARG A 34 2.16 -11.72 -1.56
CA ARG A 34 3.19 -12.60 -0.97
C ARG A 34 3.58 -13.79 -1.86
N THR A 35 2.79 -14.10 -2.89
CA THR A 35 3.11 -15.16 -3.86
C THR A 35 4.00 -14.66 -4.99
N CYS A 36 4.24 -13.34 -5.09
CA CYS A 36 5.17 -12.78 -6.06
C CYS A 36 6.62 -13.07 -5.62
N PRO A 37 7.46 -13.68 -6.48
CA PRO A 37 8.79 -14.17 -6.09
C PRO A 37 9.75 -13.05 -5.67
N ASN A 38 9.53 -11.83 -6.15
CA ASN A 38 10.36 -10.67 -5.83
C ASN A 38 9.89 -9.91 -4.57
N VAL A 39 8.79 -10.29 -3.92
CA VAL A 39 8.30 -9.60 -2.71
C VAL A 39 9.02 -10.13 -1.46
N LEU A 40 9.75 -9.23 -0.78
CA LEU A 40 10.52 -9.51 0.43
C LEU A 40 9.87 -9.01 1.72
N ARG A 41 8.93 -8.08 1.64
CA ARG A 41 8.21 -7.55 2.80
C ARG A 41 6.95 -6.86 2.35
N ILE A 42 5.89 -6.99 3.14
CA ILE A 42 4.67 -6.20 2.98
C ILE A 42 4.36 -5.59 4.34
N ALA A 43 4.11 -4.29 4.39
CA ALA A 43 3.80 -3.57 5.62
C ALA A 43 2.62 -2.61 5.45
N LEU A 44 1.77 -2.52 6.48
CA LEU A 44 0.69 -1.53 6.54
C LEU A 44 1.25 -0.22 7.08
N VAL A 45 1.00 0.87 6.37
CA VAL A 45 1.39 2.22 6.79
C VAL A 45 0.21 3.17 6.71
N GLY A 46 0.46 4.46 6.97
CA GLY A 46 -0.53 5.50 6.78
C GLY A 46 -1.73 5.40 7.73
N SER A 47 -2.86 5.98 7.31
CA SER A 47 -3.97 6.24 8.22
C SER A 47 -4.74 4.98 8.66
N LEU A 48 -4.72 3.91 7.86
CA LEU A 48 -5.40 2.65 8.18
C LEU A 48 -4.71 1.90 9.34
N ALA A 49 -3.39 2.09 9.51
CA ALA A 49 -2.62 1.57 10.64
C ALA A 49 -2.90 2.29 11.98
N THR A 50 -3.80 3.28 11.99
CA THR A 50 -4.12 4.10 13.17
C THR A 50 -5.61 3.98 13.54
N PRO A 51 -6.02 4.40 14.75
CA PRO A 51 -7.43 4.41 15.17
C PRO A 51 -8.32 5.43 14.43
N LYS A 52 -7.81 6.09 13.37
CA LYS A 52 -8.57 7.09 12.63
C LYS A 52 -9.86 6.46 12.03
N PRO A 53 -11.07 6.92 12.40
CA PRO A 53 -12.31 6.28 11.99
C PRO A 53 -12.53 6.28 10.47
N ILE A 54 -12.13 7.37 9.80
CA ILE A 54 -12.19 7.50 8.35
C ILE A 54 -10.76 7.61 7.81
N PRO A 55 -10.14 6.49 7.37
CA PRO A 55 -8.86 6.52 6.69
C PRO A 55 -8.99 7.27 5.35
N LYS A 56 -7.90 7.87 4.89
CA LYS A 56 -7.88 8.59 3.61
C LYS A 56 -7.87 7.60 2.43
N ASP A 57 -7.05 6.58 2.57
CA ASP A 57 -6.69 5.58 1.57
C ASP A 57 -6.06 4.36 2.27
N VAL A 58 -5.86 3.30 1.49
CA VAL A 58 -5.00 2.17 1.89
C VAL A 58 -3.57 2.48 1.49
N ASP A 59 -2.68 2.59 2.45
CA ASP A 59 -1.25 2.76 2.21
C ASP A 59 -0.49 1.47 2.56
N VAL A 60 0.12 0.84 1.55
CA VAL A 60 0.93 -0.38 1.75
C VAL A 60 2.34 -0.13 1.26
N LEU A 61 3.33 -0.54 2.06
CA LEU A 61 4.73 -0.55 1.67
C LEU A 61 5.15 -1.98 1.29
N VAL A 62 5.69 -2.15 0.08
CA VAL A 62 6.21 -3.43 -0.41
C VAL A 62 7.71 -3.29 -0.66
N THR A 63 8.50 -4.18 -0.05
CA THR A 63 9.95 -4.26 -0.29
C THR A 63 10.22 -5.37 -1.29
N LEU A 64 11.04 -5.10 -2.30
CA LEU A 64 11.32 -6.01 -3.40
C LEU A 64 12.79 -6.40 -3.46
N ALA A 65 13.06 -7.65 -3.87
CA ALA A 65 14.41 -8.11 -4.18
C ALA A 65 14.97 -7.40 -5.43
N ASP A 66 14.12 -7.31 -6.46
CA ASP A 66 14.33 -6.55 -7.68
C ASP A 66 12.99 -6.02 -8.19
N HIS A 67 13.05 -5.07 -9.12
CA HIS A 67 11.87 -4.42 -9.70
C HIS A 67 11.91 -4.48 -11.25
N GLU A 68 12.49 -5.55 -11.79
CA GLU A 68 12.58 -5.74 -13.25
C GLU A 68 11.21 -6.08 -13.85
N ASP A 69 10.44 -6.94 -13.17
CA ASP A 69 9.07 -7.29 -13.51
C ASP A 69 8.11 -7.03 -12.34
N LEU A 70 7.23 -6.04 -12.52
CA LEU A 70 6.16 -5.70 -11.57
C LEU A 70 4.77 -6.10 -12.09
N THR A 71 4.67 -6.88 -13.17
CA THR A 71 3.40 -7.14 -13.86
C THR A 71 2.35 -7.77 -12.95
N ALA A 72 2.73 -8.82 -12.20
CA ALA A 72 1.84 -9.50 -11.27
C ALA A 72 1.43 -8.57 -10.12
N LEU A 73 2.40 -7.90 -9.50
CA LEU A 73 2.15 -6.95 -8.42
C LEU A 73 1.24 -5.80 -8.87
N ALA A 74 1.44 -5.26 -10.07
CA ALA A 74 0.59 -4.22 -10.65
C ALA A 74 -0.85 -4.67 -10.88
N GLN A 75 -1.08 -5.93 -11.28
CA GLN A 75 -2.42 -6.48 -11.38
C GLN A 75 -3.10 -6.56 -10.01
N ILE A 76 -2.39 -7.05 -8.99
CA ILE A 76 -2.89 -7.16 -7.61
C ILE A 76 -3.17 -5.77 -7.03
N SER A 77 -2.25 -4.82 -7.18
CA SER A 77 -2.42 -3.42 -6.76
C SER A 77 -3.63 -2.74 -7.41
N ARG A 78 -3.88 -3.00 -8.71
CA ARG A 78 -5.07 -2.46 -9.38
C ARG A 78 -6.37 -3.06 -8.85
N ARG A 79 -6.38 -4.34 -8.45
CA ARG A 79 -7.55 -4.94 -7.78
C ARG A 79 -7.82 -4.28 -6.44
N LEU A 80 -6.79 -4.08 -5.61
CA LEU A 80 -6.90 -3.34 -4.34
C LEU A 80 -7.46 -1.93 -4.57
N LYS A 81 -6.85 -1.17 -5.48
CA LYS A 81 -7.30 0.19 -5.83
C LYS A 81 -8.73 0.21 -6.37
N GLY A 82 -9.13 -0.77 -7.18
CA GLY A 82 -10.50 -0.90 -7.67
C GLY A 82 -11.51 -1.09 -6.55
N ARG A 83 -11.19 -1.92 -5.54
CA ARG A 83 -12.04 -2.14 -4.36
C ARG A 83 -12.15 -0.91 -3.48
N ALA A 84 -11.05 -0.21 -3.23
CA ALA A 84 -11.08 1.05 -2.47
C ALA A 84 -11.89 2.14 -3.22
N ASN A 85 -11.68 2.27 -4.54
CA ASN A 85 -12.40 3.25 -5.36
C ASN A 85 -13.90 2.99 -5.39
N ALA A 86 -14.34 1.72 -5.28
CA ALA A 86 -15.77 1.38 -5.22
C ALA A 86 -16.48 2.02 -4.01
N ILE A 87 -15.73 2.35 -2.96
CA ILE A 87 -16.23 3.10 -1.80
C ILE A 87 -15.75 4.56 -1.74
N ASN A 88 -15.31 5.12 -2.88
CA ASN A 88 -14.78 6.48 -3.02
C ASN A 88 -13.53 6.76 -2.18
N LEU A 89 -12.65 5.76 -2.03
CA LEU A 89 -11.35 5.89 -1.35
C LEU A 89 -10.21 5.40 -2.25
N GLY A 90 -8.98 5.80 -1.91
CA GLY A 90 -7.78 5.43 -2.66
C GLY A 90 -7.05 4.21 -2.11
N ALA A 91 -6.05 3.77 -2.88
CA ALA A 91 -5.01 2.87 -2.40
C ALA A 91 -3.70 3.19 -3.11
N ASP A 92 -2.64 3.33 -2.32
CA ASP A 92 -1.27 3.61 -2.75
C ASP A 92 -0.34 2.49 -2.28
N ILE A 93 0.40 1.92 -3.24
CA ILE A 93 1.37 0.86 -3.00
C ILE A 93 2.75 1.45 -3.24
N PHE A 94 3.46 1.72 -2.15
CA PHE A 94 4.82 2.23 -2.13
C PHE A 94 5.81 1.07 -2.28
N LEU A 95 6.87 1.28 -3.04
CA LEU A 95 7.88 0.28 -3.34
C LEU A 95 9.23 0.68 -2.73
N CYS A 96 9.89 -0.28 -2.10
CA CYS A 96 11.28 -0.19 -1.69
C CYS A 96 12.13 -1.25 -2.39
N ASP A 97 13.42 -0.95 -2.58
CA ASP A 97 14.44 -1.94 -2.92
C ASP A 97 14.86 -2.78 -1.69
N ALA A 98 15.73 -3.78 -1.90
CA ALA A 98 16.23 -4.66 -0.85
C ALA A 98 16.99 -3.91 0.28
N ASP A 99 17.55 -2.74 0.00
CA ASP A 99 18.20 -1.86 0.97
C ASP A 99 17.20 -0.96 1.73
N SER A 100 15.90 -1.23 1.57
CA SER A 100 14.80 -0.43 2.11
C SER A 100 14.79 1.02 1.62
N ARG A 101 15.34 1.32 0.44
CA ARG A 101 15.22 2.65 -0.17
C ARG A 101 13.93 2.73 -0.95
N TYR A 102 13.17 3.81 -0.76
CA TYR A 102 11.97 4.10 -1.54
C TYR A 102 12.35 4.32 -3.02
N ILE A 103 11.68 3.61 -3.93
CA ILE A 103 11.94 3.66 -5.39
C ILE A 103 10.75 4.19 -6.20
N GLY A 104 9.61 4.45 -5.55
CA GLY A 104 8.38 4.94 -6.19
C GLY A 104 7.14 4.15 -5.80
N ARG A 105 6.05 4.31 -6.55
CA ARG A 105 4.80 3.55 -6.37
C ARG A 105 4.57 2.55 -7.50
N VAL A 106 3.71 1.57 -7.28
CA VAL A 106 3.16 0.76 -8.37
C VAL A 106 2.31 1.64 -9.30
N CYS A 107 2.53 1.53 -10.60
CA CYS A 107 1.77 2.27 -11.60
C CYS A 107 0.30 1.81 -11.61
N CYS A 108 -0.62 2.77 -11.52
CA CYS A 108 -2.06 2.47 -11.50
C CYS A 108 -2.66 2.20 -12.88
N TYR A 109 -1.96 2.55 -13.98
CA TYR A 109 -2.47 2.39 -15.33
C TYR A 109 -2.28 0.96 -15.86
N ARG A 110 -3.22 0.50 -16.69
CA ARG A 110 -3.10 -0.78 -17.40
C ARG A 110 -2.13 -0.72 -18.56
N GLU A 111 -2.16 0.40 -19.27
CA GLU A 111 -1.30 0.73 -20.40
C GLU A 111 -0.69 2.10 -20.13
N CYS A 112 0.59 2.32 -20.43
CA CYS A 112 1.22 3.61 -20.17
C CYS A 112 0.55 4.66 -21.06
N HIS A 113 -0.16 5.60 -20.46
CA HIS A 113 -0.89 6.63 -21.18
C HIS A 113 0.05 7.80 -21.51
N PRO A 114 0.17 8.24 -22.77
CA PRO A 114 0.91 9.44 -23.11
C PRO A 114 0.19 10.66 -22.50
N ARG A 115 0.70 11.08 -21.33
CA ARG A 115 0.63 12.38 -20.64
C ARG A 115 -0.62 13.26 -20.81
N MET A 116 -1.42 13.26 -19.73
CA MET A 116 -1.96 14.47 -19.08
C MET A 116 -2.07 14.27 -17.54
N ALA A 117 -2.11 13.02 -17.04
CA ALA A 117 -2.24 12.71 -15.60
C ALA A 117 -1.18 11.75 -15.02
N CYS A 118 -0.20 11.31 -15.82
CA CYS A 118 0.87 10.43 -15.35
C CYS A 118 2.03 11.26 -14.78
N GLU A 119 2.28 11.11 -13.48
CA GLU A 119 3.35 11.81 -12.75
C GLU A 119 4.73 11.11 -12.86
N GLY A 120 4.78 9.92 -13.46
CA GLY A 120 6.01 9.12 -13.56
C GLY A 120 7.03 9.73 -14.50
N ARG A 121 8.23 10.02 -13.98
CA ARG A 121 9.32 10.66 -14.77
C ARG A 121 9.91 9.75 -15.83
N GLN A 122 10.01 8.46 -15.51
CA GLN A 122 10.63 7.43 -16.34
C GLN A 122 9.68 6.25 -16.49
N CYS A 123 8.46 6.48 -16.99
CA CYS A 123 7.58 5.39 -17.44
C CYS A 123 8.30 4.67 -18.59
N THR A 124 8.98 3.57 -18.27
CA THR A 124 9.42 2.61 -19.25
C THR A 124 8.25 1.66 -19.48
N THR A 125 7.72 1.66 -20.69
CA THR A 125 6.58 0.82 -21.07
C THR A 125 6.82 -0.62 -20.60
N GLY A 126 5.87 -1.18 -19.84
CA GLY A 126 5.93 -2.55 -19.35
C GLY A 126 6.55 -2.75 -17.96
N ARG A 127 7.20 -1.75 -17.34
CA ARG A 127 7.80 -1.93 -16.00
C ARG A 127 6.88 -1.65 -14.82
N PHE A 128 5.71 -1.04 -15.05
CA PHE A 128 4.71 -0.69 -14.02
C PHE A 128 5.25 0.00 -12.75
N LEU A 129 6.38 0.69 -12.85
CA LEU A 129 6.95 1.52 -11.78
C LEU A 129 6.62 2.99 -12.06
N ASN A 130 5.94 3.64 -11.11
CA ASN A 130 5.76 5.08 -11.08
C ASN A 130 6.85 5.70 -10.20
N ASN A 131 7.96 6.12 -10.82
CA ASN A 131 9.02 6.87 -10.15
C ASN A 131 8.59 8.34 -9.98
N ASP A 132 8.02 8.65 -8.82
CA ASP A 132 7.45 9.93 -8.43
C ASP A 132 8.19 10.59 -7.26
N LEU A 133 9.51 10.35 -7.17
CA LEU A 133 10.36 10.74 -6.04
C LEU A 133 10.35 12.25 -5.72
N ASP A 134 9.98 13.10 -6.67
CA ASP A 134 9.85 14.56 -6.45
C ASP A 134 8.48 14.97 -5.89
N ASN A 135 7.49 14.07 -5.95
CA ASN A 135 6.14 14.29 -5.44
C ASN A 135 5.93 13.64 -4.08
N VAL A 136 6.56 12.49 -3.84
CA VAL A 136 6.45 11.72 -2.61
C VAL A 136 7.85 11.49 -2.03
N ALA A 137 8.04 11.92 -0.79
CA ALA A 137 9.18 11.55 0.03
C ALA A 137 8.68 10.74 1.23
N LEU A 138 8.99 9.45 1.25
CA LEU A 138 8.80 8.64 2.45
C LEU A 138 9.98 8.84 3.40
N ASP A 139 9.69 9.05 4.68
CA ASP A 139 10.72 9.09 5.71
C ASP A 139 11.46 7.74 5.74
N ARG A 140 12.80 7.80 5.77
CA ARG A 140 13.62 6.58 5.80
C ARG A 140 13.31 5.71 7.03
N SER A 141 12.95 6.32 8.15
CA SER A 141 12.50 5.60 9.34
C SER A 141 11.26 4.75 9.07
N LEU A 142 10.30 5.24 8.27
CA LEU A 142 9.10 4.49 7.87
C LEU A 142 9.45 3.29 7.00
N THR A 143 10.40 3.45 6.08
CA THR A 143 10.84 2.35 5.20
C THR A 143 11.65 1.28 5.94
N LEU A 144 12.38 1.66 6.99
CA LEU A 144 13.17 0.71 7.79
C LEU A 144 12.33 0.00 8.85
N ALA A 145 11.46 0.74 9.54
CA ALA A 145 10.66 0.27 10.66
C ALA A 145 9.20 0.72 10.49
N PRO A 146 8.44 0.13 9.55
CA PRO A 146 7.04 0.48 9.37
C PRO A 146 6.22 0.09 10.62
N PRO A 147 5.05 0.72 10.86
CA PRO A 147 4.26 0.49 12.08
C PRO A 147 3.84 -0.97 12.25
N ILE A 148 3.46 -1.63 11.14
CA ILE A 148 2.98 -3.01 11.14
C ILE A 148 3.54 -3.74 9.92
N ASP A 149 4.37 -4.77 10.14
CA ASP A 149 4.71 -5.72 9.09
C ASP A 149 3.61 -6.80 8.99
N LEU A 150 3.21 -7.10 7.75
CA LEU A 150 2.20 -8.08 7.39
C LEU A 150 2.81 -9.39 6.84
N TRP A 151 4.00 -9.30 6.24
CA TRP A 151 4.76 -10.42 5.67
C TRP A 151 6.26 -10.07 5.66
N PRO A 152 7.21 -11.00 5.89
CA PRO A 152 7.02 -12.45 6.11
C PRO A 152 6.62 -12.81 7.53
N THR A 153 6.89 -11.91 8.46
CA THR A 153 6.56 -12.08 9.87
C THR A 153 5.63 -10.96 10.28
N LEU A 154 4.58 -11.32 11.01
CA LEU A 154 3.69 -10.33 11.59
C LEU A 154 4.40 -9.62 12.74
N GLN A 155 4.74 -8.34 12.55
CA GLN A 155 5.39 -7.53 13.57
C GLN A 155 4.60 -6.25 13.82
N ARG A 156 4.29 -5.99 15.09
CA ARG A 156 3.58 -4.79 15.56
C ARG A 156 4.61 -3.89 16.26
N ARG A 157 4.87 -2.70 15.72
CA ARG A 157 5.81 -1.72 16.31
C ARG A 157 5.09 -0.57 17.03
N THR A 158 3.81 -0.41 16.76
CA THR A 158 2.93 0.58 17.40
C THR A 158 1.71 -0.10 17.99
N ALA A 159 0.94 0.63 18.80
CA ALA A 159 -0.40 0.18 19.19
C ALA A 159 -1.24 -0.04 17.93
N VAL A 160 -1.81 -1.24 17.80
CA VAL A 160 -2.63 -1.64 16.66
C VAL A 160 -4.11 -1.45 17.01
N PRO A 161 -4.91 -0.81 16.16
CA PRO A 161 -6.35 -0.75 16.35
C PRO A 161 -6.99 -2.15 16.39
N ASP A 162 -8.00 -2.33 17.25
CA ASP A 162 -8.67 -3.63 17.44
C ASP A 162 -9.20 -4.23 16.14
N ASP A 163 -9.72 -3.40 15.24
CA ASP A 163 -10.25 -3.85 13.95
C ASP A 163 -9.15 -4.32 12.99
N VAL A 164 -7.98 -3.67 13.01
CA VAL A 164 -6.79 -4.14 12.27
C VAL A 164 -6.35 -5.49 12.81
N GLU A 165 -6.35 -5.66 14.13
CA GLU A 165 -6.00 -6.92 14.76
C GLU A 165 -6.97 -8.04 14.35
N GLN A 166 -8.27 -7.80 14.50
CA GLN A 166 -9.33 -8.79 14.26
C GLN A 166 -9.52 -9.13 12.78
N LEU A 167 -9.52 -8.12 11.89
CA LEU A 167 -9.91 -8.31 10.49
C LEU A 167 -8.73 -8.57 9.56
N LEU A 168 -7.51 -8.23 9.97
CA LEU A 168 -6.32 -8.38 9.13
C LEU A 168 -5.28 -9.31 9.78
N LEU A 169 -4.80 -8.99 10.98
CA LEU A 169 -3.64 -9.69 11.55
C LEU A 169 -3.96 -11.11 12.01
N SER A 170 -5.13 -11.34 12.61
CA SER A 170 -5.57 -12.69 12.99
C SER A 170 -5.67 -13.60 11.76
N ALA A 171 -6.31 -13.14 10.69
CA ALA A 171 -6.45 -13.92 9.45
C ALA A 171 -5.10 -14.22 8.80
N LEU A 172 -4.17 -13.26 8.77
CA LEU A 172 -2.81 -13.49 8.25
C LEU A 172 -2.01 -14.46 9.13
N SER A 173 -2.23 -14.46 10.44
CA SER A 173 -1.55 -15.36 11.36
C SER A 173 -1.99 -16.81 11.14
N GLU A 174 -3.26 -17.03 10.81
CA GLU A 174 -3.79 -18.35 10.44
C GLU A 174 -3.22 -18.83 9.09
N ASP A 175 -2.94 -17.91 8.17
CA ASP A 175 -2.40 -18.21 6.83
C ASP A 175 -0.88 -18.49 6.82
N LEU A 176 -0.16 -18.20 7.90
CA LEU A 176 1.29 -18.42 8.00
C LEU A 176 1.54 -19.78 8.66
N PRO A 177 2.18 -20.75 7.95
CA PRO A 177 2.48 -22.03 8.55
C PRO A 177 3.51 -21.87 9.68
N GLY A 178 3.09 -22.11 10.93
CA GLY A 178 3.98 -22.26 12.08
C GLY A 178 3.98 -21.14 13.13
N ALA A 179 2.81 -20.73 13.65
CA ALA A 179 2.72 -20.14 14.98
C ALA A 179 2.16 -21.18 15.97
N GLY A 180 2.91 -22.26 16.17
CA GLY A 180 2.68 -23.30 17.17
C GLY A 180 3.99 -23.67 17.84
#